data_AF-A0A965P9Q3-F1
#
_entry.id   AF-A0A965P9Q3-F1
#
_cell.length_a   1.000
_cell.length_b   1.000
_cell.length_c   1.000
_cell.angle_alpha   90.00
_cell.angle_beta   90.00
_cell.angle_gamma   90.00
#
_symmetry.space_group_name_H-M   'P 1'
#
loop_
_entity.id
_entity.type
_entity.pdbx_description
1 polymer ?
#
loop_
_entity_poly.entity_id
_entity_poly.type
_entity_poly.pdbx_seq_one_letter_code
_entity_poly.pdbx_strand_id
1 'polypeptide(L)' 'MRIGHHGYEIEVHGGRTDWLWVVFDEEGDQLRSGHAPTRPAALRRARRAVAWLRHPLIGWIDRLLPTAPHQA' A
#
# COMPACT_ATOMS: atom_id res chain seq x y z
N MET A 1 -4.49 15.14 12.23
CA MET A 1 -3.30 14.44 12.77
C MET A 1 -3.68 12.98 12.99
N ARG A 2 -3.42 12.09 12.02
CA ARG A 2 -3.56 10.63 12.18
C ARG A 2 -2.17 10.10 12.53
N ILE A 3 -2.04 9.49 13.70
CA ILE A 3 -0.78 9.03 14.29
C ILE A 3 -0.46 7.63 13.74
N GLY A 4 0.72 7.46 13.16
CA GLY A 4 1.43 6.18 12.96
C GLY A 4 0.58 4.97 12.57
N HIS A 5 0.24 4.84 11.29
CA HIS A 5 -0.54 3.70 10.79
C HIS A 5 0.29 2.87 9.80
N HIS A 6 1.30 2.14 10.29
CA HIS A 6 1.86 1.06 9.48
C HIS A 6 0.76 0.03 9.24
N GLY A 7 0.37 -0.19 7.99
CA GLY A 7 -0.51 -1.30 7.62
C GLY A 7 -1.59 -0.93 6.62
N TYR A 8 -2.81 -1.38 6.90
CA TYR A 8 -3.94 -1.23 5.99
C TYR A 8 -5.24 -0.94 6.73
N GLU A 9 -6.11 -0.19 6.06
CA GLU A 9 -7.48 0.09 6.49
C GLU A 9 -8.46 -0.67 5.59
N ILE A 10 -9.57 -1.13 6.17
CA ILE A 10 -10.64 -1.81 5.44
C ILE A 10 -11.96 -1.18 5.85
N GLU A 11 -12.66 -0.62 4.87
CA GLU A 11 -13.92 0.07 5.07
C GLU A 11 -14.98 -0.46 4.11
N VAL A 12 -16.25 -0.32 4.51
CA VAL A 12 -17.37 -0.51 3.60
C VAL A 12 -17.37 0.66 2.63
N HIS A 13 -17.33 0.38 1.33
CA HIS A 13 -17.34 1.46 0.34
C HIS A 13 -18.76 2.05 0.30
N GLY A 14 -18.91 3.27 0.83
CA GLY A 14 -20.21 3.91 1.08
C GLY A 14 -21.15 3.82 -0.12
N GLY A 15 -22.17 2.96 0.00
CA GLY A 15 -23.22 2.76 -1.01
C GLY A 15 -23.10 1.50 -1.88
N ARG A 16 -22.01 0.71 -1.76
CA ARG A 16 -21.83 -0.58 -2.47
C ARG A 16 -21.78 -1.75 -1.49
N THR A 17 -22.12 -2.95 -1.97
CA THR A 17 -21.95 -4.23 -1.25
C THR A 17 -20.49 -4.72 -1.25
N ASP A 18 -19.53 -3.86 -1.60
CA ASP A 18 -18.11 -4.17 -1.64
C ASP A 18 -17.30 -3.42 -0.57
N TRP A 19 -16.10 -3.91 -0.36
CA TRP A 19 -15.16 -3.50 0.69
C TRP A 19 -13.97 -2.83 0.04
N LEU A 20 -13.66 -1.62 0.48
CA LEU A 20 -12.44 -0.91 0.11
C LEU A 20 -11.32 -1.35 1.06
N TRP A 21 -10.14 -1.63 0.52
CA TRP A 21 -8.92 -1.74 1.29
C TRP A 21 -7.91 -0.70 0.82
N VAL A 22 -7.20 -0.10 1.77
CA VAL A 22 -6.19 0.93 1.52
C VAL A 22 -4.94 0.59 2.33
N VAL A 23 -3.76 0.72 1.72
CA VAL A 23 -2.45 0.51 2.33
C VAL A 23 -1.73 1.84 2.37
N PHE A 24 -1.15 2.12 3.53
CA PHE A 24 -0.41 3.35 3.80
C PHE A 24 1.05 3.05 4.11
N ASP A 25 1.93 4.02 3.87
CA ASP A 25 3.29 4.01 4.39
C ASP A 25 3.35 4.53 5.84
N GLU A 26 4.58 4.70 6.34
CA GLU A 26 4.85 5.16 7.71
C GLU A 26 4.47 6.63 7.92
N GLU A 27 4.51 7.42 6.85
CA GLU A 27 4.16 8.85 6.85
C GLU A 27 2.64 9.07 6.74
N GLY A 28 1.91 8.00 6.38
CA GLY A 28 0.46 8.00 6.23
C GLY A 28 0.01 8.26 4.80
N ASP A 29 0.93 8.23 3.83
CA ASP A 29 0.60 8.37 2.42
C ASP A 29 0.02 7.08 1.86
N GLN A 30 -1.02 7.23 1.05
CA GLN A 30 -1.68 6.10 0.42
C GLN A 30 -0.78 5.51 -0.67
N LEU A 31 -0.28 4.30 -0.44
CA LEU A 31 0.52 3.56 -1.41
C LEU A 31 -0.35 2.79 -2.41
N ARG A 32 -1.44 2.19 -1.94
CA ARG A 32 -2.29 1.32 -2.77
C ARG A 32 -3.69 1.17 -2.21
N SER A 33 -4.68 1.03 -3.10
CA SER A 33 -6.04 0.69 -2.71
C SER A 33 -6.72 -0.25 -3.71
N GLY A 34 -7.87 -0.79 -3.33
CA GLY A 34 -8.74 -1.53 -4.24
C GLY A 34 -10.02 -2.02 -3.58
N HIS A 35 -10.92 -2.56 -4.40
CA HIS A 35 -12.20 -3.10 -3.94
C HIS A 35 -12.13 -4.62 -3.78
N ALA A 36 -12.97 -5.18 -2.92
CA ALA A 36 -13.20 -6.61 -2.80
C ALA A 36 -14.67 -6.91 -2.47
N PRO A 37 -15.25 -8.01 -2.98
CA PRO A 37 -16.67 -8.31 -2.77
C PRO A 37 -16.99 -8.67 -1.31
N THR A 38 -15.99 -9.03 -0.50
CA THR A 38 -16.19 -9.40 0.90
C THR A 38 -15.05 -8.90 1.78
N ARG A 39 -15.34 -8.66 3.06
CA ARG A 39 -14.34 -8.26 4.07
C ARG A 39 -13.13 -9.19 4.13
N PRO A 40 -13.28 -10.53 4.13
CA PRO A 40 -12.13 -11.42 4.14
C PRO A 40 -11.29 -11.32 2.86
N ALA A 41 -11.91 -11.04 1.71
CA ALA A 41 -11.18 -10.83 0.46
C ALA A 41 -10.39 -9.51 0.47
N ALA A 42 -10.96 -8.43 1.00
CA ALA A 42 -10.27 -7.16 1.23
C ALA A 42 -9.06 -7.37 2.14
N LEU A 43 -9.25 -8.10 3.26
CA LEU A 43 -8.18 -8.42 4.21
C LEU A 43 -7.02 -9.19 3.58
N ARG A 44 -7.31 -10.23 2.78
CA ARG A 44 -6.26 -10.99 2.08
C ARG A 44 -5.49 -10.12 1.09
N ARG A 45 -6.18 -9.23 0.36
CA ARG A 45 -5.55 -8.32 -0.62
C ARG A 45 -4.65 -7.30 0.07
N ALA A 46 -5.14 -6.67 1.13
CA ALA A 46 -4.39 -5.71 1.91
C ALA A 46 -3.13 -6.33 2.54
N ARG A 47 -3.25 -7.52 3.14
CA ARG A 47 -2.11 -8.26 3.71
C ARG A 47 -1.07 -8.64 2.65
N ARG A 48 -1.51 -9.07 1.45
CA ARG A 48 -0.59 -9.32 0.34
C ARG A 48 0.11 -8.04 -0.07
N ALA A 49 -0.61 -6.93 -0.22
CA ALA A 49 0.00 -5.65 -0.59
C ALA A 49 1.05 -5.19 0.44
N VAL A 50 0.76 -5.30 1.73
CA VAL A 50 1.75 -5.02 2.80
C VAL A 50 2.93 -5.99 2.75
N ALA A 51 2.70 -7.29 2.53
CA ALA A 51 3.79 -8.26 2.42
C ALA A 51 4.70 -7.99 1.22
N TRP A 52 4.11 -7.57 0.08
CA TRP A 52 4.85 -7.15 -1.11
C TRP A 52 5.67 -5.88 -0.86
N LEU A 53 5.14 -4.90 -0.12
CA LEU A 53 5.88 -3.69 0.25
C LEU A 53 7.03 -3.97 1.21
N ARG A 54 6.87 -4.95 2.10
CA ARG A 54 7.89 -5.39 3.05
C ARG A 54 8.93 -6.34 2.46
N HIS A 55 8.82 -6.69 1.17
CA HIS A 55 9.83 -7.54 0.53
C HIS A 55 11.14 -6.75 0.33
N PRO A 56 12.26 -7.22 0.89
CA PRO A 56 13.56 -6.51 0.85
C PRO A 56 14.16 -6.38 -0.56
N LEU A 57 13.57 -7.04 -1.56
CA LEU A 57 13.99 -6.95 -2.96
C LEU A 57 13.57 -5.64 -3.66
N ILE A 58 12.64 -4.85 -3.11
CA ILE A 58 12.28 -3.54 -3.69
C ILE A 58 13.38 -2.50 -3.43
N GLY A 59 14.07 -2.57 -2.29
CA GLY A 59 15.23 -1.71 -2.00
C GLY A 59 16.41 -1.89 -2.98
N TRP A 60 16.39 -2.93 -3.81
CA TRP A 60 17.36 -3.14 -4.89
C TRP A 60 16.98 -2.49 -6.21
N ILE A 61 15.69 -2.25 -6.48
CA ILE A 61 15.26 -1.55 -7.71
C ILE A 61 15.59 -0.06 -7.60
N ASP A 62 15.43 0.55 -6.43
CA ASP A 62 15.84 1.94 -6.18
C ASP A 62 17.36 2.13 -6.35
N ARG A 63 18.16 1.12 -6.01
CA ARG A 63 19.62 1.13 -6.20
C ARG A 63 20.06 0.97 -7.67
N LEU A 64 19.14 0.63 -8.57
CA LEU A 64 19.43 0.39 -10.00
C LEU A 64 18.95 1.50 -10.93
N LEU A 65 18.32 2.58 -10.43
CA LEU A 65 18.36 3.86 -11.15
C LEU A 65 19.65 4.58 -10.74
N PRO A 66 20.73 4.54 -11.54
CA PRO A 66 21.75 5.55 -11.39
C PRO A 66 21.05 6.89 -11.65
N THR A 67 20.91 7.71 -10.61
CA THR A 67 20.84 9.16 -10.77
C THR A 67 22.04 9.53 -11.61
N ALA A 68 21.83 9.74 -12.91
CA ALA A 68 22.84 10.28 -13.80
C ALA A 68 23.24 11.63 -13.19
N PRO A 69 24.50 11.83 -12.77
CA PRO A 69 24.95 13.17 -12.49
C PRO A 69 24.94 13.92 -13.83
N HIS A 70 24.05 14.90 -13.96
CA HIS A 70 24.24 15.98 -14.92
C HIS A 70 25.55 16.66 -14.53
N GLN A 71 26.61 16.33 -15.27
CA GLN A 71 27.78 17.20 -15.34
C GLN A 71 27.37 18.47 -16.07
N ALA A 72 27.57 19.60 -15.40
CA ALA A 72 27.77 20.91 -16.00
C ALA A 72 29.00 21.52 -15.33
#